data_AF-A0A525CY42-F1
#
_entry.id   AF-A0A525CY42-F1
#
_cell.length_a   1.000
_cell.length_b   1.000
_cell.length_c   1.000
_cell.angle_alpha   90.00
_cell.angle_beta   90.00
_cell.angle_gamma   90.00
#
_symmetry.space_group_name_H-M   'P 1'
#
loop_
_entity.id
_entity.type
_entity.pdbx_description
1 polymer ?
#
loop_
_entity_poly.entity_id
_entity_poly.type
_entity_poly.pdbx_seq_one_letter_code
_entity_poly.pdbx_strand_id
1 'polypeptide(L)'
;MNLESQHNIVNADLEWIKGQLAPEASYIVFEHNLQGRKDSIFSKSLRVYDYLEQKKYSWQQVKDGSLFREYLVIRIEPGKEEETLGKMISLGFPKSTVYYLYRAGDES
;
A
#
# COMPACT_ATOMS: atom_id res chain seq x y z
N MET A 1 9.56 -2.19 -9.40
CA MET A 1 8.29 -2.93 -9.58
C MET A 1 7.48 -2.27 -10.69
N ASN A 2 7.00 -3.02 -11.68
CA ASN A 2 6.11 -2.48 -12.71
C ASN A 2 4.67 -2.60 -12.20
N LEU A 3 4.20 -1.59 -11.46
CA LEU A 3 2.84 -1.54 -10.93
C LEU A 3 1.90 -1.09 -12.06
N GLU A 4 1.53 -2.00 -12.95
CA GLU A 4 0.40 -1.79 -13.85
C GLU A 4 -0.90 -1.90 -13.04
N SER A 5 -1.92 -1.09 -13.34
CA SER A 5 -3.20 -1.02 -12.62
C SER A 5 -4.08 -2.28 -12.79
N GLN A 6 -3.49 -3.46 -12.61
CA GLN A 6 -4.12 -4.76 -12.66
C GLN A 6 -4.08 -5.38 -11.27
N HIS A 7 -5.22 -5.90 -10.84
CA HIS A 7 -5.43 -6.41 -9.48
C HIS A 7 -4.70 -7.75 -9.27
N ASN A 8 -3.38 -7.69 -9.10
CA ASN A 8 -2.53 -8.86 -8.88
C ASN A 8 -2.25 -9.01 -7.39
N ILE A 9 -2.80 -10.07 -6.78
CA ILE A 9 -2.44 -10.47 -5.42
C ILE A 9 -1.20 -11.34 -5.51
N VAL A 10 -0.08 -10.87 -4.95
CA VAL A 10 1.18 -11.63 -4.89
C VAL A 10 1.38 -12.19 -3.49
N ASN A 11 1.91 -13.41 -3.37
CA ASN A 11 2.31 -13.96 -2.07
C ASN A 11 3.76 -13.60 -1.76
N ALA A 12 4.00 -12.69 -0.82
CA ALA A 12 5.34 -12.23 -0.44
C ALA A 12 5.36 -11.53 0.93
N ASP A 13 6.55 -11.41 1.53
CA ASP A 13 6.78 -10.70 2.79
C ASP A 13 7.20 -9.23 2.58
N LEU A 14 7.37 -8.48 3.67
CA LEU A 14 7.73 -7.06 3.64
C LEU A 14 9.14 -6.82 3.08
N GLU A 15 10.09 -7.72 3.29
CA GLU A 15 11.46 -7.57 2.79
C GLU A 15 11.49 -7.73 1.26
N TRP A 16 10.71 -8.68 0.73
CA TRP A 16 10.50 -8.79 -0.70
C TRP A 16 9.87 -7.52 -1.28
N ILE A 17 8.83 -6.96 -0.63
CA ILE A 17 8.21 -5.70 -1.07
C ILE A 17 9.27 -4.60 -1.19
N LYS A 18 10.08 -4.38 -0.14
CA LYS A 18 11.15 -3.38 -0.12
C LYS A 18 12.12 -3.57 -1.28
N GLY A 19 12.58 -4.80 -1.52
CA GLY A 19 13.50 -5.11 -2.61
C GLY A 19 12.94 -4.87 -4.02
N GLN A 20 11.63 -4.69 -4.17
CA GLN A 20 10.99 -4.37 -5.45
C GLN A 20 10.71 -2.87 -5.64
N LEU A 21 10.80 -2.05 -4.58
CA LEU A 21 10.50 -0.63 -4.67
C LEU A 21 11.54 0.08 -5.54
N ALA A 22 11.06 0.85 -6.52
CA ALA A 22 11.93 1.63 -7.38
C ALA A 22 12.38 2.90 -6.66
N PRO A 23 13.69 3.19 -6.56
CA PRO A 23 14.25 4.27 -5.71
C PRO A 23 13.84 5.68 -6.16
N GLU A 24 13.40 5.84 -7.41
CA GLU A 24 12.96 7.11 -7.99
C GLU A 24 11.52 7.49 -7.63
N ALA A 25 10.79 6.63 -6.92
CA ALA A 25 9.41 6.86 -6.55
C ALA A 25 9.20 6.72 -5.05
N SER A 26 8.13 7.35 -4.55
CA SER A 26 7.70 7.22 -3.16
C SER A 26 6.59 6.19 -3.04
N TYR A 27 6.50 5.54 -1.87
CA TYR A 27 5.52 4.51 -1.60
C TYR A 27 4.90 4.67 -0.21
N ILE A 28 3.61 4.35 -0.14
CA ILE A 28 2.91 4.10 1.11
C ILE A 28 2.57 2.61 1.13
N VAL A 29 3.02 1.91 2.17
CA VAL A 29 2.69 0.50 2.38
C VAL A 29 1.85 0.38 3.64
N PHE A 30 0.58 0.04 3.49
CA PHE A 30 -0.28 -0.30 4.63
C PHE A 30 -0.15 -1.79 4.95
N GLU A 31 -0.03 -2.13 6.23
CA GLU A 31 -0.05 -3.51 6.73
C GLU A 31 -1.35 -3.78 7.48
N HIS A 32 -1.93 -4.95 7.20
CA HIS A 32 -3.05 -5.49 7.91
C HIS A 32 -2.75 -6.91 8.41
N ASN A 33 -2.88 -7.12 9.71
CA ASN A 33 -2.80 -8.45 10.31
C ASN A 33 -4.16 -9.15 10.19
N LEU A 34 -4.18 -10.30 9.50
CA LEU A 34 -5.35 -11.16 9.32
C LEU A 34 -5.55 -12.12 10.50
N GLN A 35 -4.64 -12.17 11.48
CA GLN A 35 -4.84 -12.98 12.69
C GLN A 35 -6.05 -12.44 13.47
N GLY A 36 -7.09 -13.28 13.61
CA GLY A 36 -8.30 -12.94 14.35
C GLY A 36 -9.38 -12.19 13.55
N ARG A 37 -9.13 -11.84 12.28
CA ARG A 37 -10.15 -11.29 11.37
C ARG A 37 -10.09 -12.02 10.04
N LYS A 38 -11.22 -12.59 9.60
CA LYS A 38 -11.28 -13.34 8.33
C LYS A 38 -11.22 -12.44 7.10
N ASP A 39 -11.54 -11.15 7.25
CA ASP A 39 -11.76 -10.26 6.11
C ASP A 39 -10.67 -9.19 6.02
N SER A 40 -10.20 -8.97 4.80
CA SER A 40 -9.30 -7.89 4.43
C SER A 40 -9.93 -6.52 4.70
N ILE A 41 -9.16 -5.60 5.27
CA ILE A 41 -9.55 -4.18 5.35
C ILE A 41 -9.36 -3.45 4.02
N PHE A 42 -8.66 -4.05 3.05
CA PHE A 42 -8.38 -3.48 1.73
C PHE A 42 -9.49 -3.83 0.73
N SER A 43 -10.75 -3.60 1.14
CA SER A 43 -11.90 -3.80 0.28
C SER A 43 -11.99 -2.72 -0.78
N LYS A 44 -12.09 -3.11 -2.06
CA LYS A 44 -12.28 -2.16 -3.19
C LYS A 44 -13.51 -1.26 -3.09
N SER A 45 -14.44 -1.58 -2.19
CA SER A 45 -15.59 -0.71 -1.90
C SER A 45 -15.25 0.57 -1.13
N LEU A 46 -14.01 0.69 -0.63
CA LEU A 46 -13.55 1.90 0.07
C LEU A 46 -13.29 3.04 -0.91
N ARG A 47 -13.67 4.27 -0.51
CA ARG A 47 -13.47 5.51 -1.29
C ARG A 47 -12.00 5.84 -1.59
N VAL A 48 -11.08 5.17 -0.90
CA VAL A 48 -9.65 5.29 -1.19
C VAL A 48 -9.31 4.81 -2.60
N TYR A 49 -9.99 3.79 -3.13
CA TYR A 49 -9.72 3.27 -4.47
C TYR A 49 -10.18 4.25 -5.55
N ASP A 50 -11.33 4.91 -5.36
CA ASP A 50 -11.76 6.01 -6.24
C ASP A 50 -10.71 7.12 -6.29
N TYR A 51 -10.13 7.47 -5.14
CA TYR A 51 -9.07 8.49 -5.06
C TYR A 51 -7.79 8.05 -5.78
N LEU A 52 -7.38 6.80 -5.62
CA LEU A 52 -6.21 6.24 -6.31
C LEU A 52 -6.39 6.26 -7.83
N GLU A 53 -7.57 5.89 -8.32
CA GLU A 53 -7.93 5.94 -9.74
C GLU A 53 -7.91 7.37 -10.28
N GLN A 54 -8.54 8.32 -9.56
CA GLN A 54 -8.56 9.74 -9.94
C GLN A 54 -7.16 10.34 -10.03
N LYS A 55 -6.27 9.97 -9.10
CA LYS A 55 -4.87 10.40 -9.07
C LYS A 55 -3.97 9.64 -10.04
N LYS A 56 -4.48 8.56 -10.67
CA LYS A 56 -3.70 7.64 -11.51
C LYS A 56 -2.48 7.07 -10.78
N TYR A 57 -2.61 6.88 -9.48
CA TYR A 57 -1.59 6.18 -8.70
C TYR A 57 -1.67 4.70 -9.01
N SER A 58 -0.53 4.01 -8.92
CA SER A 58 -0.50 2.56 -9.06
C SER A 58 -0.49 1.93 -7.68
N TRP A 59 -1.24 0.84 -7.51
CA TRP A 59 -1.26 0.11 -6.24
C TRP A 59 -1.31 -1.39 -6.48
N GLN A 60 -0.83 -2.14 -5.49
CA GLN A 60 -0.86 -3.59 -5.49
C GLN A 60 -1.13 -4.11 -4.08
N GLN A 61 -1.97 -5.15 -4.02
CA GLN A 61 -2.23 -5.89 -2.80
C GLN A 61 -1.31 -7.12 -2.75
N VAL A 62 -0.63 -7.34 -1.63
CA VAL A 62 0.32 -8.44 -1.43
C VAL A 62 -0.11 -9.19 -0.18
N LYS A 63 -0.15 -10.51 -0.20
CA LYS A 63 -0.49 -11.34 0.96
C LYS A 63 0.75 -12.09 1.43
N ASP A 64 1.03 -12.04 2.72
CA ASP A 64 1.99 -12.95 3.33
C ASP A 64 1.20 -14.10 3.97
N GLY A 65 1.09 -15.19 3.22
CA GLY A 65 0.41 -16.41 3.68
C GLY A 65 1.09 -17.08 4.87
N SER A 66 2.38 -16.82 5.11
CA SER A 66 3.14 -17.41 6.21
C SER A 66 2.87 -16.66 7.53
N LEU A 67 2.77 -15.34 7.47
CA LEU A 67 2.55 -14.49 8.65
C LEU A 67 1.08 -14.09 8.86
N PHE A 68 0.17 -14.52 7.99
CA PHE A 68 -1.22 -14.06 7.96
C PHE A 68 -1.30 -12.53 7.90
N ARG A 69 -0.49 -11.93 7.03
CA ARG A 69 -0.50 -10.48 6.80
C ARG A 69 -0.94 -10.18 5.40
N GLU A 70 -1.42 -8.96 5.22
CA GLU A 70 -1.72 -8.39 3.93
C GLU A 70 -1.17 -6.98 3.88
N TYR A 71 -0.66 -6.61 2.72
CA TYR A 71 -0.09 -5.31 2.45
C TYR A 71 -0.81 -4.67 1.27
N LEU A 72 -1.04 -3.37 1.36
CA LEU A 72 -1.40 -2.54 0.23
C LEU A 72 -0.24 -1.60 -0.06
N VAL A 73 0.44 -1.85 -1.17
CA VAL A 73 1.59 -1.07 -1.66
C VAL A 73 1.06 -0.05 -2.66
N ILE A 74 1.31 1.22 -2.43
CA ILE A 74 0.81 2.31 -3.27
C ILE A 74 2.00 3.16 -3.70
N ARG A 75 2.23 3.27 -5.00
CA ARG A 75 3.22 4.16 -5.59
C ARG A 75 2.61 5.54 -5.79
N ILE A 76 3.31 6.55 -5.29
CA ILE A 76 2.87 7.94 -5.29
C ILE A 76 3.97 8.86 -5.80
N GLU A 77 3.60 10.10 -6.08
CA GLU A 77 4.55 11.14 -6.45
C GLU A 77 5.46 11.49 -5.25
N PRO A 78 6.77 11.67 -5.47
CA PRO A 78 7.67 12.14 -4.42
C PRO A 78 7.28 13.50 -3.84
N GLY A 79 7.44 13.66 -2.53
CA GLY A 79 7.11 14.89 -1.81
C GLY A 79 5.61 15.06 -1.49
N LYS A 80 4.78 14.03 -1.77
CA LYS A 80 3.34 14.01 -1.50
C LYS A 80 2.92 12.96 -0.47
N GLU A 81 3.87 12.37 0.25
CA GLU A 81 3.66 11.21 1.12
C GLU A 81 2.69 11.52 2.26
N GLU A 82 2.96 12.57 3.04
CA GLU A 82 2.15 12.96 4.19
C GLU A 82 0.74 13.42 3.78
N GLU A 83 0.63 14.25 2.73
CA GLU A 83 -0.64 14.72 2.17
C GLU A 83 -1.51 13.53 1.72
N THR A 84 -0.90 12.61 0.98
CA THR A 84 -1.58 11.44 0.43
C THR A 84 -1.99 10.47 1.53
N LEU A 85 -1.12 10.21 2.51
CA LEU A 85 -1.42 9.39 3.68
C LEU A 85 -2.61 9.95 4.46
N GLY A 86 -2.58 11.25 4.79
CA GLY A 86 -3.67 11.92 5.49
C GLY A 86 -5.00 11.79 4.75
N LYS A 87 -4.97 11.92 3.41
CA LYS A 87 -6.15 11.72 2.58
C LYS A 87 -6.66 10.29 2.64
N MET A 88 -5.80 9.28 2.55
CA MET A 88 -6.18 7.87 2.61
C MET A 88 -6.83 7.49 3.95
N ILE A 89 -6.28 7.96 5.07
CA ILE A 89 -6.87 7.76 6.39
C ILE A 89 -8.26 8.42 6.48
N SER A 90 -8.43 9.62 5.88
CA SER A 90 -9.75 10.28 5.84
C SER A 90 -10.78 9.57 4.96
N LEU A 91 -10.35 8.72 4.02
CA LEU A 91 -11.20 8.06 3.02
C LEU A 91 -11.59 6.62 3.36
N GLY A 92 -11.21 6.13 4.54
CA GLY A 92 -11.75 4.88 5.07
C GLY A 92 -10.72 3.87 5.55
N PHE A 93 -9.42 4.16 5.46
CA PHE A 93 -8.46 3.33 6.20
C PHE A 93 -8.51 3.62 7.69
N PRO A 94 -8.62 2.58 8.55
CA PRO A 94 -8.61 2.76 9.99
C PRO A 94 -7.36 3.53 10.44
N LYS A 95 -7.52 4.45 11.39
CA LYS A 95 -6.37 5.18 11.98
C LYS A 95 -5.35 4.27 12.67
N SER A 96 -5.77 3.07 13.07
CA SER A 96 -4.93 2.06 13.71
C SER A 96 -4.18 1.18 12.72
N THR A 97 -4.34 1.38 11.41
CA THR A 97 -3.62 0.60 10.40
C THR A 97 -2.14 0.95 10.44
N VAL A 98 -1.29 -0.07 10.54
CA VAL A 98 0.16 0.10 10.47
C VAL A 98 0.52 0.52 9.05
N TYR A 99 1.41 1.50 8.90
CA TYR A 99 1.88 1.94 7.60
C TYR A 99 3.38 2.25 7.61
N TYR A 100 3.98 2.17 6.42
CA TYR A 100 5.37 2.51 6.17
C TYR A 100 5.41 3.52 5.03
N LEU A 101 6.21 4.58 5.21
CA LEU A 101 6.49 5.57 4.18
C LEU A 101 7.90 5.35 3.65
N TYR A 102 8.02 5.16 2.34
CA TYR A 102 9.29 5.11 1.63
C TYR A 102 9.36 6.32 0.71
N ARG A 103 10.36 7.19 0.90
CA ARG A 103 10.52 8.39 0.08
C ARG A 103 11.54 8.13 -1.02
N ALA A 104 11.28 8.68 -2.20
CA ALA A 104 12.27 8.64 -3.28
C ALA A 104 13.58 9.31 -2.83
N GLY A 105 14.71 8.67 -3.13
CA GLY A 105 16.03 9.17 -2.77
C GLY A 105 16.43 9.01 -1.30
N ASP A 106 15.56 8.48 -0.42
CA ASP A 106 16.00 7.99 0.88
C ASP A 106 16.74 6.65 0.64
N GLU A 107 18.07 6.66 0.76
CA GLU A 107 18.85 5.43 0.83
C GLU A 107 18.40 4.67 2.10
N SER A 108 17.67 3.57 1.90
CA SER A 108 17.26 2.66 2.98
C SER A 108 18.40 1.74 3.41
#